data_AF-A0A2V6VLI7-F1
#
_entry.id   AF-A0A2V6VLI7-F1
#
_cell.length_a   1.000
_cell.length_b   1.000
_cell.length_c   1.000
_cell.angle_alpha   90.00
_cell.angle_beta   90.00
_cell.angle_gamma   90.00
#
_symmetry.space_group_name_H-M   'P 1'
#
loop_
_entity.id
_entity.type
_entity.pdbx_description
1 polymer ?
#
loop_
_entity_poly.entity_id
_entity_poly.type
_entity_poly.pdbx_seq_one_letter_code
_entity_poly.pdbx_strand_id
1 'polypeptide(L)' 'MDRQRQRAEYAAGLRAEAARRFGAERAAALGPIIEDVAGWMVEVATFPVDADEPPAFYIEPAS' A
#
# COMPACT_ATOMS: atom_id res chain seq x y z
N MET A 1 4.33 -12.79 -8.03
CA MET A 1 4.56 -12.78 -6.57
C MET A 1 3.26 -13.16 -5.90
N ASP A 2 3.31 -13.97 -4.85
CA ASP A 2 2.13 -14.26 -4.02
C ASP A 2 1.74 -12.98 -3.25
N ARG A 3 0.49 -12.52 -3.43
CA ARG A 3 -0.04 -11.30 -2.79
C ARG A 3 0.06 -11.39 -1.26
N GLN A 4 -0.14 -12.58 -0.70
CA GLN A 4 -0.07 -12.78 0.74
C GLN A 4 1.36 -12.62 1.26
N ARG A 5 2.33 -13.20 0.55
CA ARG A 5 3.75 -12.98 0.84
C ARG A 5 4.14 -11.51 0.76
N GLN A 6 3.72 -10.80 -0.28
CA GLN A 6 4.08 -9.38 -0.48
C GLN A 6 3.47 -8.49 0.61
N ARG A 7 2.23 -8.77 1.03
CA ARG A 7 1.60 -8.12 2.17
C ARG A 7 2.38 -8.34 3.46
N ALA A 8 2.82 -9.57 3.72
CA ALA A 8 3.60 -9.89 4.92
C ALA A 8 4.95 -9.16 4.94
N GLU A 9 5.61 -9.05 3.77
CA GLU A 9 6.87 -8.31 3.62
C GLU A 9 6.68 -6.80 3.91
N TYR A 10 5.63 -6.17 3.37
CA TYR A 10 5.31 -4.78 3.69
C TYR A 10 4.98 -4.58 5.17
N ALA A 11 4.15 -5.45 5.74
CA ALA A 11 3.77 -5.36 7.15
C ALA A 11 4.98 -5.54 8.09
N ALA A 12 5.94 -6.40 7.74
CA ALA A 12 7.19 -6.57 8.50
C ALA A 12 8.04 -5.29 8.47
N GLY A 13 8.21 -4.67 7.30
CA GLY A 13 8.92 -3.40 7.16
C GLY A 13 8.28 -2.26 7.95
N LEU A 14 6.95 -2.15 7.88
CA LEU A 14 6.19 -1.14 8.62
C LEU A 14 6.28 -1.34 10.13
N ARG A 15 6.24 -2.58 10.63
CA ARG A 15 6.44 -2.89 12.06
C ARG A 15 7.82 -2.50 12.54
N ALA A 16 8.86 -2.85 11.77
CA ALA A 16 10.23 -2.51 12.13
C ALA A 16 10.42 -0.98 12.22
N GLU A 17 9.87 -0.24 11.25
CA GLU A 17 9.98 1.21 11.24
C GLU A 17 9.11 1.89 12.31
N ALA A 18 7.92 1.36 12.60
CA ALA A 18 7.08 1.83 13.69
C ALA A 18 7.76 1.61 15.06
N ALA A 19 8.38 0.44 15.27
CA ALA A 19 9.13 0.16 16.49
C ALA A 19 10.34 1.10 16.64
N ARG A 20 11.05 1.37 15.54
CA ARG A 20 12.19 2.30 15.51
C ARG A 20 11.80 3.74 15.88
N ARG A 21 10.63 4.21 15.43
CA ARG A 21 10.18 5.61 15.63
C ARG A 21 9.41 5.83 16.93
N PHE A 22 8.61 4.85 17.34
CA PHE A 22 7.61 5.03 18.40
C PHE A 22 7.78 4.06 19.57
N GLY A 23 8.75 3.14 19.50
CA GLY A 23 8.94 2.07 20.48
C GLY A 23 8.01 0.88 20.26
N ALA A 24 8.34 -0.24 20.91
CA ALA A 24 7.68 -1.53 20.70
C ALA A 24 6.19 -1.52 21.10
N GLU A 25 5.84 -0.85 22.21
CA GLU A 25 4.47 -0.79 22.71
C GLU A 25 3.54 -0.05 21.73
N ARG A 26 3.98 1.11 21.24
CA ARG A 26 3.22 1.87 20.25
C ARG A 26 3.15 1.16 18.90
N ALA A 27 4.23 0.49 18.48
CA ALA A 27 4.24 -0.30 17.26
C ALA A 27 3.25 -1.48 17.32
N ALA A 28 3.12 -2.13 18.49
CA ALA A 28 2.12 -3.17 18.71
C ALA A 28 0.69 -2.63 18.60
N ALA A 29 0.42 -1.46 19.20
CA ALA A 29 -0.88 -0.78 19.09
C ALA A 29 -1.24 -0.40 17.64
N LEU A 30 -0.24 -0.13 16.80
CA LEU A 30 -0.41 0.15 15.37
C LEU A 30 -0.59 -1.11 14.51
N GLY A 31 -0.52 -2.31 15.10
CA GLY A 31 -0.59 -3.59 14.38
C GLY A 31 -1.72 -3.70 13.36
N PRO A 32 -2.99 -3.41 13.73
CA PRO A 32 -4.12 -3.44 12.78
C PRO A 32 -3.95 -2.46 11.63
N ILE A 33 -3.54 -1.22 11.91
CA ILE A 33 -3.34 -0.18 10.89
C ILE A 33 -2.23 -0.58 9.92
N ILE A 34 -1.15 -1.17 10.42
CA ILE A 34 -0.03 -1.66 9.59
C ILE A 34 -0.50 -2.76 8.63
N GLU A 35 -1.35 -3.67 9.11
CA GLU A 35 -1.89 -4.76 8.31
C GLU A 35 -2.86 -4.28 7.21
N ASP A 36 -3.62 -3.22 7.47
CA ASP A 36 -4.48 -2.57 6.47
C ASP A 36 -3.65 -1.83 5.42
N VAL A 37 -2.68 -1.01 5.85
CA VAL A 37 -1.78 -0.27 4.95
C VAL A 37 -0.97 -1.22 4.07
N ALA A 38 -0.47 -2.33 4.63
CA ALA A 38 0.22 -3.34 3.85
C ALA A 38 -0.68 -3.97 2.78
N GLY A 39 -1.99 -4.11 3.05
CA GLY A 39 -2.99 -4.52 2.08
C GLY A 39 -3.11 -3.52 0.93
N TRP A 40 -3.31 -2.23 1.25
CA TRP A 40 -3.41 -1.17 0.24
C TRP A 40 -2.14 -1.04 -0.61
N MET A 41 -0.96 -1.23 -0.01
CA MET A 41 0.30 -1.22 -0.77
C MET A 41 0.35 -2.34 -1.81
N VAL A 42 -0.19 -3.51 -1.52
CA VAL A 42 -0.31 -4.61 -2.50
C VAL A 42 -1.36 -4.27 -3.57
N GLU A 43 -2.49 -3.69 -3.20
CA GLU A 43 -3.51 -3.26 -4.15
C GLU A 43 -2.95 -2.23 -5.14
N VAL A 44 -2.26 -1.19 -4.64
CA VAL A 44 -1.62 -0.17 -5.47
C VAL A 44 -0.52 -0.78 -6.35
N ALA A 45 0.34 -1.65 -5.79
CA ALA A 45 1.41 -2.28 -6.54
C ALA A 45 0.92 -3.27 -7.61
N THR A 46 -0.31 -3.76 -7.50
CA THR A 46 -0.93 -4.68 -8.45
C THR A 46 -2.10 -4.07 -9.21
N PHE A 47 -2.29 -2.75 -9.08
CA PHE A 47 -3.35 -2.03 -9.77
C PHE A 47 -3.05 -2.08 -11.28
N PRO A 48 -3.99 -2.57 -12.11
CA PRO A 48 -3.78 -2.62 -13.55
C PRO A 48 -3.86 -1.20 -14.10
N VAL A 49 -2.71 -0.55 -14.27
CA VAL A 49 -2.60 0.66 -15.08
C VAL A 49 -2.32 0.18 -16.50
N ASP A 50 -3.27 0.38 -17.41
CA ASP A 50 -2.99 0.24 -18.83
C ASP A 50 -2.08 1.41 -19.24
N ALA A 51 -0.85 1.08 -19.66
CA ALA A 51 0.18 2.09 -19.93
C ALA A 51 -0.18 2.97 -21.14
N ASP A 52 -1.06 2.48 -22.01
CA ASP A 52 -1.52 3.16 -23.22
C ASP A 52 -2.89 3.83 -23.06
N GLU A 53 -3.56 3.68 -21.90
CA GLU A 53 -4.83 4.35 -21.64
C GLU A 53 -4.57 5.84 -21.30
N PRO A 54 -5.04 6.79 -22.13
CA PRO A 54 -4.91 8.20 -21.81
C PRO A 54 -5.69 8.50 -20.52
N PRO A 55 -5.15 9.32 -19.59
CA PRO A 55 -5.87 9.67 -18.38
C PRO A 55 -7.24 10.25 -18.74
N ALA A 56 -8.30 9.65 -18.21
CA ALA A 56 -9.71 9.96 -18.53
C ALA A 56 -10.15 11.41 -18.21
N PHE A 57 -9.23 12.27 -17.74
CA PHE A 57 -9.49 13.61 -17.25
C PHE A 57 -9.38 14.73 -18.31
N TYR A 58 -9.12 14.42 -19.59
CA TYR A 58 -9.00 15.43 -20.67
C TYR A 58 -9.84 15.16 -21.93
N ILE A 59 -11.05 14.62 -21.79
CA ILE A 59 -12.01 14.71 -22.91
C ILE A 59 -12.76 16.03 -22.75
N GLU A 60 -12.21 17.13 -23.28
CA GLU A 60 -13.04 18.31 -23.56
C GLU A 60 -14.11 17.89 -24.59
N PRO A 61 -15.41 18.14 -24.32
CA PRO A 61 -16.43 17.86 -25.32
C PRO A 61 -16.16 18.74 -26.55
N ALA A 62 -16.02 18.10 -27.71
CA ALA A 62 -15.90 18.80 -28.98
C ALA A 62 -17.11 19.74 -29.14
N SER A 63 -16.82 21.05 -29.21
CA SER A 63 -17.80 22.10 -29.51
C SER A 63 -18.14 22.13 -30.99
#